data_AF-A0A9N9X3Y9-F1
#
_entry.id   AF-A0A9N9X3Y9-F1
#
_cell.length_a   1.000
_cell.length_b   1.000
_cell.length_c   1.000
_cell.angle_alpha   90.00
_cell.angle_beta   90.00
_cell.angle_gamma   90.00
#
_symmetry.space_group_name_H-M   'P 1'
#
loop_
_entity.id
_entity.type
_entity.pdbx_description
1 polymer ?
#
loop_
_entity_poly.entity_id
_entity_poly.type
_entity_poly.pdbx_seq_one_letter_code
_entity_poly.pdbx_strand_id
1 'polypeptide(L)'
;MKLKLLEGKNNEKERAITADDPRLKVEMKMLRSKFKHLNIQKKIIDSVDKVVNTVSLKNRIQWFQPCFMGYYQQNTQEFLRYLLVGLHEDVNKVLVKPILTEITDDMNDDKRAEESWKRYLKMTTKIIDNFVGQLESTLKCSFCGYCSVTFDCFWDLSLPLPQRTGHMRLSQCMDSFTREETLDEDDMPTCSKCKERRKSTKTLSFHKFPKVLVIPLKYFRSSVCSSDKVNVIRDFPLED
;
A
#
# COMPACT_ATOMS: atom_id res chain seq x y z
N MET A 1 -11.02 -19.54 -5.03
CA MET A 1 -12.05 -19.49 -3.98
C MET A 1 -11.57 -18.51 -2.91
N LYS A 2 -12.08 -17.27 -2.92
CA LYS A 2 -11.61 -16.17 -2.05
C LYS A 2 -11.80 -16.47 -0.56
N LEU A 3 -10.71 -16.40 0.19
CA LEU A 3 -10.73 -15.91 1.56
C LEU A 3 -10.97 -14.39 1.48
N LYS A 4 -12.23 -13.96 1.52
CA LYS A 4 -12.54 -12.58 1.91
C LYS A 4 -12.24 -12.49 3.41
N LEU A 5 -11.10 -11.91 3.77
CA LEU A 5 -10.95 -11.27 5.08
C LEU A 5 -11.98 -10.14 5.09
N LEU A 6 -13.16 -10.42 5.64
CA LEU A 6 -14.11 -9.40 6.03
C LEU A 6 -13.38 -8.54 7.07
N GLU A 7 -13.26 -7.26 6.76
CA GLU A 7 -12.65 -6.27 7.62
C GLU A 7 -13.43 -6.20 8.93
N GLY A 8 -12.89 -6.87 9.97
CA GLY A 8 -13.22 -6.63 11.36
C GLY A 8 -12.90 -5.17 11.68
N LYS A 9 -13.92 -4.44 12.12
CA LYS A 9 -13.80 -3.08 12.64
C LYS A 9 -13.02 -3.12 13.95
N ASN A 10 -12.22 -2.09 14.19
CA ASN A 10 -11.47 -1.77 15.41
C ASN A 10 -10.17 -2.55 15.62
N ASN A 11 -9.16 -2.22 14.82
CA ASN A 11 -7.81 -1.95 15.30
C ASN A 11 -7.05 -1.23 14.19
N GLU A 12 -6.53 -0.03 14.46
CA GLU A 12 -5.63 0.74 13.58
C GLU A 12 -4.25 0.04 13.46
N LYS A 13 -4.23 -1.26 13.16
CA LYS A 13 -3.00 -1.98 12.83
C LYS A 13 -2.67 -1.66 11.38
N GLU A 14 -1.54 -0.97 11.21
CA GLU A 14 -1.04 -0.41 9.98
C GLU A 14 -0.85 -1.51 8.91
N ARG A 15 -1.83 -1.63 8.02
CA ARG A 15 -1.77 -2.51 6.84
C ARG A 15 -0.95 -1.83 5.75
N ALA A 16 -0.04 -2.57 5.13
CA ALA A 16 0.49 -2.18 3.82
C ALA A 16 -0.69 -2.06 2.86
N ILE A 17 -0.80 -0.91 2.20
CA ILE A 17 -1.97 -0.65 1.38
C ILE A 17 -1.73 -1.30 0.01
N THR A 18 -2.57 -2.27 -0.30
CA THR A 18 -2.42 -3.03 -1.53
C THR A 18 -2.89 -2.21 -2.73
N ALA A 19 -2.29 -2.46 -3.89
CA ALA A 19 -2.63 -1.79 -5.13
C ALA A 19 -4.11 -1.98 -5.56
N ASP A 20 -4.83 -2.91 -4.94
CA ASP A 20 -6.22 -3.25 -5.22
C ASP A 20 -7.26 -2.61 -4.29
N ASP A 21 -6.84 -1.76 -3.35
CA ASP A 21 -7.69 -1.07 -2.37
C ASP A 21 -8.92 -0.41 -3.05
N PRO A 22 -10.15 -0.80 -2.68
CA PRO A 22 -11.39 -0.23 -3.24
C PRO A 22 -11.50 1.29 -3.11
N ARG A 23 -10.86 1.90 -2.11
CA ARG A 23 -10.84 3.36 -1.91
C ARG A 23 -10.04 4.10 -2.99
N LEU A 24 -9.15 3.39 -3.69
CA LEU A 24 -8.43 3.89 -4.86
C LEU A 24 -9.24 3.74 -6.16
N LYS A 25 -10.29 2.90 -6.15
CA LYS A 25 -11.18 2.64 -7.30
C LYS A 25 -12.39 3.57 -7.28
N VAL A 26 -12.17 4.88 -7.12
CA VAL A 26 -13.21 5.90 -7.35
C VAL A 26 -13.42 6.03 -8.87
N GLU A 27 -14.66 6.13 -9.32
CA GLU A 27 -15.10 6.00 -10.72
C GLU A 27 -14.26 6.78 -11.76
N MET A 28 -13.40 6.08 -12.51
CA MET A 28 -12.55 6.67 -13.56
C MET A 28 -12.98 6.29 -14.98
N LYS A 29 -14.17 6.74 -15.41
CA LYS A 29 -14.57 6.68 -16.84
C LYS A 29 -14.39 8.00 -17.61
N MET A 30 -14.16 9.14 -16.95
CA MET A 30 -14.10 10.46 -17.61
C MET A 30 -12.75 11.19 -17.57
N LEU A 31 -11.68 10.60 -17.02
CA LEU A 31 -10.51 11.39 -16.57
C LEU A 31 -9.21 11.15 -17.33
N ARG A 32 -9.21 10.45 -18.47
CA ARG A 32 -8.01 10.36 -19.31
C ARG A 32 -7.66 11.74 -19.86
N SER A 33 -6.44 12.21 -19.58
CA SER A 33 -5.74 13.27 -20.33
C SER A 33 -5.77 14.71 -19.78
N LYS A 34 -5.39 14.97 -18.52
CA LYS A 34 -5.01 16.38 -18.20
C LYS A 34 -3.86 16.63 -17.20
N PHE A 35 -3.12 15.62 -16.70
CA PHE A 35 -1.82 15.84 -16.04
C PHE A 35 -0.68 16.15 -17.03
N LYS A 36 -0.78 15.70 -18.29
CA LYS A 36 0.24 15.94 -19.34
C LYS A 36 0.62 17.41 -19.57
N HIS A 37 -0.28 18.35 -19.24
CA HIS A 37 -0.04 19.79 -19.46
C HIS A 37 0.60 20.49 -18.25
N LEU A 38 0.76 19.80 -17.12
CA LEU A 38 1.44 20.34 -15.96
C LEU A 38 2.95 20.13 -16.12
N ASN A 39 3.60 20.96 -16.94
CA ASN A 39 5.07 21.04 -17.11
C ASN A 39 5.80 21.49 -15.82
N ILE A 40 5.33 21.09 -14.65
CA ILE A 40 5.81 21.51 -13.35
C ILE A 40 7.17 20.88 -13.06
N GLN A 41 7.41 19.64 -13.47
CA GLN A 41 8.73 19.03 -13.36
C GLN A 41 9.79 19.86 -14.10
N LYS A 42 9.50 20.25 -15.36
CA LYS A 42 10.38 21.11 -16.15
C LYS A 42 10.56 22.48 -15.47
N LYS A 43 9.48 23.09 -14.99
CA LYS A 43 9.56 24.37 -14.26
C LYS A 43 10.39 24.27 -12.97
N ILE A 44 10.31 23.18 -12.22
CA ILE A 44 11.09 22.97 -10.98
C ILE A 44 12.57 22.75 -11.33
N ILE A 45 12.85 21.89 -12.30
CA ILE A 45 14.23 21.57 -12.73
C ILE A 45 14.91 22.80 -13.34
N ASP A 46 14.18 23.60 -14.12
CA ASP A 46 14.69 24.84 -14.73
C ASP A 46 14.81 25.99 -13.72
N SER A 47 14.19 25.86 -12.52
CA SER A 47 14.11 26.91 -11.49
C SER A 47 14.78 26.49 -10.19
N VAL A 48 16.05 26.08 -10.27
CA VAL A 48 16.82 25.47 -9.16
C VAL A 48 16.78 26.28 -7.84
N ASP A 49 16.54 27.60 -7.88
CA ASP A 49 16.46 28.46 -6.68
C ASP A 49 15.24 29.42 -6.64
N LYS A 50 14.16 29.13 -7.37
CA LYS A 50 12.97 30.02 -7.37
C LYS A 50 11.72 29.30 -6.90
N VAL A 51 10.90 30.02 -6.12
CA VAL A 51 9.59 29.53 -5.68
C VAL A 51 8.68 29.36 -6.90
N VAL A 52 8.31 28.13 -7.20
CA VAL A 52 7.40 27.80 -8.30
C VAL A 52 5.97 27.80 -7.80
N ASN A 53 5.09 28.56 -8.47
CA ASN A 53 3.66 28.53 -8.18
C ASN A 53 3.04 27.20 -8.65
N THR A 54 2.45 26.44 -7.71
CA THR A 54 1.84 25.12 -7.94
C THR A 54 0.31 25.14 -7.98
N VAL A 55 -0.35 26.31 -8.07
CA VAL A 55 -1.82 26.43 -8.07
C VAL A 55 -2.46 25.57 -9.17
N SER A 56 -1.87 25.50 -10.36
CA SER A 56 -2.37 24.64 -11.43
C SER A 56 -2.38 23.15 -11.03
N LEU A 57 -1.37 22.70 -10.28
CA LEU A 57 -1.30 21.33 -9.74
C LEU A 57 -2.34 21.11 -8.66
N LYS A 58 -2.44 22.04 -7.72
CA LYS A 58 -3.42 21.99 -6.63
C LYS A 58 -4.82 21.83 -7.21
N ASN A 59 -5.20 22.68 -8.16
CA ASN A 59 -6.51 22.60 -8.82
C ASN A 59 -6.69 21.23 -9.49
N ARG A 60 -5.68 20.72 -10.19
CA ARG A 60 -5.78 19.42 -10.87
C ARG A 60 -6.04 18.27 -9.91
N ILE A 61 -5.33 18.25 -8.77
CA ILE A 61 -5.44 17.19 -7.78
C ILE A 61 -6.78 17.30 -7.04
N GLN A 62 -7.23 18.50 -6.70
CA GLN A 62 -8.54 18.73 -6.08
C GLN A 62 -9.70 18.26 -6.96
N TRP A 63 -9.57 18.38 -8.29
CA TRP A 63 -10.52 17.83 -9.24
C TRP A 63 -10.51 16.30 -9.30
N PHE A 64 -9.33 15.68 -9.18
CA PHE A 64 -9.18 14.23 -9.19
C PHE A 64 -9.68 13.59 -7.89
N GLN A 65 -9.41 14.24 -6.77
CA GLN A 65 -9.75 13.77 -5.44
C GLN A 65 -10.29 14.94 -4.60
N PRO A 66 -11.63 15.08 -4.49
CA PRO A 66 -12.27 16.18 -3.77
C PRO A 66 -11.88 16.29 -2.29
N CYS A 67 -11.37 15.24 -1.64
CA CYS A 67 -10.94 15.33 -0.23
C CYS A 67 -9.80 16.36 -0.01
N PHE A 68 -9.05 16.70 -1.07
CA PHE A 68 -8.02 17.75 -1.01
C PHE A 68 -8.56 19.16 -1.27
N MET A 69 -9.87 19.34 -1.47
CA MET A 69 -10.46 20.66 -1.63
C MET A 69 -10.33 21.51 -0.36
N GLY A 70 -10.19 22.82 -0.57
CA GLY A 70 -10.02 23.79 0.51
C GLY A 70 -8.56 23.99 0.95
N TYR A 71 -8.40 24.31 2.23
CA TYR A 71 -7.14 24.76 2.83
C TYR A 71 -6.83 24.07 4.18
N TYR A 72 -7.54 22.99 4.50
CA TYR A 72 -7.25 22.18 5.68
C TYR A 72 -5.91 21.45 5.52
N GLN A 73 -5.29 21.11 6.65
CA GLN A 73 -4.10 20.26 6.64
C GLN A 73 -4.47 18.85 6.13
N GLN A 74 -3.58 18.26 5.34
CA GLN A 74 -3.82 17.00 4.64
C GLN A 74 -2.69 16.02 4.93
N ASN A 75 -2.98 14.72 4.81
CA ASN A 75 -1.98 13.68 4.98
C ASN A 75 -1.10 13.56 3.73
N THR A 76 0.20 13.80 3.88
CA THR A 76 1.17 13.73 2.77
C THR A 76 1.27 12.32 2.16
N GLN A 77 1.15 11.26 2.96
CA GLN A 77 1.14 9.87 2.45
C GLN A 77 -0.01 9.69 1.46
N GLU A 78 -1.20 10.12 1.86
CA GLU A 78 -2.41 10.00 1.07
C GLU A 78 -2.30 10.81 -0.22
N PHE A 79 -1.80 12.05 -0.10
CA PHE A 79 -1.53 12.91 -1.26
C PHE A 79 -0.57 12.26 -2.27
N LEU A 80 0.56 11.72 -1.80
CA LEU A 80 1.53 11.05 -2.67
C LEU A 80 0.90 9.86 -3.39
N ARG A 81 0.08 9.08 -2.69
CA ARG A 81 -0.60 7.91 -3.26
C ARG A 81 -1.57 8.32 -4.38
N TYR A 82 -2.41 9.32 -4.15
CA TYR A 82 -3.33 9.82 -5.19
C TYR A 82 -2.60 10.47 -6.36
N LEU A 83 -1.47 11.14 -6.12
CA LEU A 83 -0.63 11.68 -7.18
C LEU A 83 -0.06 10.54 -8.06
N LEU A 84 0.48 9.49 -7.46
CA LEU A 84 1.01 8.34 -8.21
C LEU A 84 -0.08 7.60 -8.99
N VAL A 85 -1.27 7.41 -8.41
CA VAL A 85 -2.42 6.84 -9.12
C VAL A 85 -2.83 7.74 -10.29
N GLY A 86 -2.94 9.06 -10.08
CA GLY A 86 -3.29 10.00 -11.13
C GLY A 86 -2.29 9.99 -12.29
N LEU A 87 -0.99 9.95 -11.98
CA LEU A 87 0.07 9.83 -12.98
C LEU A 87 0.04 8.47 -13.69
N HIS A 88 -0.19 7.39 -12.95
CA HIS A 88 -0.31 6.05 -13.50
C HIS A 88 -1.42 5.99 -14.55
N GLU A 89 -2.63 6.40 -14.18
CA GLU A 89 -3.82 6.34 -15.02
C GLU A 89 -3.71 7.24 -16.26
N ASP A 90 -3.09 8.43 -16.15
CA ASP A 90 -2.91 9.31 -17.30
C ASP A 90 -1.90 8.78 -18.34
N VAL A 91 -0.97 7.92 -17.90
CA VAL A 91 -0.03 7.22 -18.79
C VAL A 91 -0.54 5.84 -19.20
N ASN A 92 -1.53 5.30 -18.47
CA ASN A 92 -2.01 3.95 -18.67
C ASN A 92 -2.81 3.81 -19.96
N LYS A 93 -2.23 3.07 -20.91
CA LYS A 93 -2.85 2.79 -22.21
C LYS A 93 -3.81 1.59 -22.15
N VAL A 94 -3.82 0.84 -21.06
CA VAL A 94 -4.74 -0.29 -20.86
C VAL A 94 -6.15 0.27 -20.71
N LEU A 95 -7.01 -0.01 -21.70
CA LEU A 95 -8.39 0.49 -21.76
C LEU A 95 -9.39 -0.48 -21.10
N VAL A 96 -9.09 -1.78 -21.18
CA VAL A 96 -9.93 -2.85 -20.65
C VAL A 96 -9.05 -3.72 -19.77
N LYS A 97 -9.40 -3.83 -18.48
CA LYS A 97 -8.68 -4.70 -17.55
C LYS A 97 -9.04 -6.17 -17.88
N PRO A 98 -8.05 -7.05 -18.13
CA PRO A 98 -8.33 -8.45 -18.42
C PRO A 98 -9.02 -9.13 -17.22
N ILE A 99 -9.94 -10.05 -17.52
CA ILE A 99 -10.54 -10.91 -16.50
C ILE A 99 -9.45 -11.86 -16.01
N LEU A 100 -9.05 -11.72 -14.75
CA LEU A 100 -8.05 -12.59 -14.14
C LEU A 100 -8.72 -13.87 -13.65
N THR A 101 -8.28 -15.02 -14.17
CA THR A 101 -8.65 -16.34 -13.65
C THR A 101 -7.93 -16.61 -12.32
N GLU A 102 -8.52 -17.45 -11.47
CA GLU A 102 -7.88 -17.82 -10.20
C GLU A 102 -6.52 -18.49 -10.48
N ILE A 103 -5.47 -18.10 -9.75
CA ILE A 103 -4.21 -18.85 -9.75
C ILE A 103 -4.50 -20.12 -8.97
N THR A 104 -4.30 -21.26 -9.59
CA THR A 104 -4.58 -22.57 -9.00
C THR A 104 -3.52 -22.94 -7.96
N ASP A 105 -3.93 -23.63 -6.90
CA ASP A 105 -3.06 -24.04 -5.78
C ASP A 105 -2.13 -25.22 -6.13
N ASP A 106 -2.18 -25.73 -7.37
CA ASP A 106 -1.41 -26.87 -7.88
C ASP A 106 0.00 -26.49 -8.35
N MET A 107 0.33 -25.20 -8.41
CA MET A 107 1.63 -24.69 -8.83
C MET A 107 2.50 -24.29 -7.63
N ASN A 108 3.83 -24.44 -7.77
CA ASN A 108 4.80 -23.96 -6.78
C ASN A 108 4.60 -22.46 -6.47
N ASP A 109 4.87 -22.06 -5.23
CA ASP A 109 4.68 -20.70 -4.74
C ASP A 109 5.43 -19.65 -5.57
N ASP A 110 6.67 -19.93 -6.00
CA ASP A 110 7.44 -19.03 -6.87
C ASP A 110 6.74 -18.75 -8.21
N LYS A 111 6.14 -19.78 -8.82
CA LYS A 111 5.41 -19.64 -10.09
C LYS A 111 4.15 -18.82 -9.88
N ARG A 112 3.48 -18.99 -8.74
CA ARG A 112 2.28 -18.22 -8.37
C ARG A 112 2.63 -16.76 -8.11
N ALA A 113 3.76 -16.48 -7.46
CA ALA A 113 4.26 -15.13 -7.24
C ALA A 113 4.55 -14.43 -8.58
N GLU A 114 5.29 -15.08 -9.48
CA GLU A 114 5.63 -14.55 -10.80
C GLU A 114 4.38 -14.35 -11.68
N GLU A 115 3.42 -15.26 -11.64
CA GLU A 115 2.17 -15.13 -12.39
C GLU A 115 1.29 -13.99 -11.85
N SER A 116 1.19 -13.85 -10.53
CA SER A 116 0.53 -12.70 -9.89
C SER A 116 1.19 -11.37 -10.30
N TRP A 117 2.52 -11.34 -10.27
CA TRP A 117 3.31 -10.18 -10.68
C TRP A 117 3.11 -9.83 -12.15
N LYS A 118 3.17 -10.81 -13.06
CA LYS A 118 2.92 -10.61 -14.49
C LYS A 118 1.52 -10.07 -14.77
N ARG A 119 0.51 -10.53 -14.04
CA ARG A 119 -0.86 -10.02 -14.16
C ARG A 119 -0.97 -8.59 -13.73
N TYR A 120 -0.32 -8.24 -12.64
CA TYR A 120 -0.24 -6.86 -12.17
C TYR A 120 0.41 -5.96 -13.22
N LEU A 121 1.61 -6.34 -13.71
CA LEU A 121 2.34 -5.57 -14.73
C LEU A 121 1.58 -5.38 -16.05
N LYS A 122 0.76 -6.34 -16.46
CA LYS A 122 -0.09 -6.21 -17.67
C LYS A 122 -1.13 -5.10 -17.54
N MET A 123 -1.50 -4.72 -16.32
CA MET A 123 -2.47 -3.66 -16.05
C MET A 123 -1.80 -2.33 -15.70
N THR A 124 -0.50 -2.33 -15.37
CA THR A 124 0.22 -1.14 -14.88
C THR A 124 1.10 -0.45 -15.92
N THR A 125 1.70 0.68 -15.54
CA THR A 125 2.67 1.42 -16.35
C THR A 125 4.05 1.40 -15.69
N LYS A 126 5.08 1.64 -16.50
CA LYS A 126 6.48 1.74 -16.05
C LYS A 126 6.74 2.73 -14.90
N ILE A 127 5.85 3.69 -14.69
CA ILE A 127 5.95 4.62 -13.55
C ILE A 127 5.78 3.84 -12.25
N ILE A 128 4.74 2.99 -12.19
CA ILE A 128 4.40 2.21 -10.99
C ILE A 128 5.40 1.08 -10.76
N ASP A 129 5.98 0.52 -11.82
CA ASP A 129 6.99 -0.54 -11.72
C ASP A 129 8.21 -0.13 -10.85
N ASN A 130 8.48 1.17 -10.70
CA ASN A 130 9.55 1.65 -9.82
C ASN A 130 9.16 1.68 -8.33
N PHE A 131 7.87 1.87 -8.03
CA PHE A 131 7.36 2.06 -6.66
C PHE A 131 6.66 0.82 -6.09
N VAL A 132 6.32 -0.15 -6.94
CA VAL A 132 5.58 -1.34 -6.51
C VAL A 132 6.53 -2.47 -6.10
N GLY A 133 6.26 -3.06 -4.94
CA GLY A 133 6.85 -4.32 -4.47
C GLY A 133 5.80 -5.42 -4.34
N GLN A 134 6.23 -6.61 -3.96
CA GLN A 134 5.37 -7.78 -3.74
C GLN A 134 5.57 -8.36 -2.34
N LEU A 135 4.48 -8.48 -1.60
CA LEU A 135 4.39 -9.18 -0.32
C LEU A 135 3.87 -10.59 -0.55
N GLU A 136 4.30 -11.48 0.33
CA GLU A 136 3.77 -12.82 0.49
C GLU A 136 3.07 -12.89 1.85
N SER A 137 1.80 -13.27 1.83
CA SER A 137 1.00 -13.50 3.04
C SER A 137 0.78 -14.99 3.21
N THR A 138 1.30 -15.56 4.28
CA THR A 138 1.04 -16.95 4.66
C THR A 138 0.01 -16.99 5.78
N LEU A 139 -1.05 -17.77 5.58
CA LEU A 139 -2.08 -18.02 6.58
C LEU A 139 -2.14 -19.51 6.90
N LYS A 140 -1.89 -19.87 8.16
CA LYS A 140 -1.90 -21.26 8.63
C LYS A 140 -3.07 -21.50 9.58
N CYS A 141 -3.93 -22.44 9.23
CA CYS A 141 -5.05 -22.84 10.06
C CYS A 141 -4.57 -23.64 11.28
N SER A 142 -4.96 -23.24 12.50
CA SER A 142 -4.54 -23.92 13.74
C SER A 142 -5.22 -25.28 13.94
N PHE A 143 -6.34 -25.54 13.24
CA PHE A 143 -7.13 -26.76 13.40
C PHE A 143 -6.67 -27.88 12.44
N CYS A 144 -6.62 -27.61 11.13
CA CYS A 144 -6.25 -28.62 10.13
C CYS A 144 -4.81 -28.49 9.64
N GLY A 145 -4.06 -27.47 10.07
CA GLY A 145 -2.68 -27.23 9.62
C GLY A 145 -2.56 -26.73 8.18
N TYR A 146 -3.66 -26.55 7.44
CA TYR A 146 -3.63 -26.05 6.06
C TYR A 146 -3.00 -24.65 5.99
N CYS A 147 -2.01 -24.51 5.11
CA CYS A 147 -1.37 -23.24 4.80
C CYS A 147 -1.91 -22.72 3.46
N SER A 148 -2.37 -21.47 3.43
CA SER A 148 -2.65 -20.74 2.20
C SER A 148 -1.68 -19.57 2.08
N VAL A 149 -1.03 -19.47 0.92
CA VAL A 149 -0.14 -18.35 0.59
C VAL A 149 -0.85 -17.44 -0.40
N THR A 150 -0.71 -16.12 -0.28
CA THR A 150 -1.18 -15.15 -1.26
C THR A 150 -0.10 -14.12 -1.56
N PHE A 151 -0.07 -13.59 -2.79
CA PHE A 151 0.92 -12.61 -3.22
C PHE A 151 0.24 -11.31 -3.60
N ASP A 152 0.58 -10.24 -2.87
CA ASP A 152 -0.08 -8.94 -2.96
C ASP A 152 0.93 -7.85 -3.30
N CYS A 153 0.60 -6.98 -4.25
CA CYS A 153 1.45 -5.84 -4.61
C CYS A 153 1.21 -4.64 -3.67
N PHE A 154 2.28 -3.98 -3.23
CA PHE A 154 2.24 -2.82 -2.34
C PHE A 154 3.01 -1.63 -2.91
N TRP A 155 2.57 -0.40 -2.61
CA TRP A 155 3.18 0.85 -3.10
C TRP A 155 3.94 1.59 -2.00
N ASP A 156 3.50 1.42 -0.76
CA ASP A 156 4.09 2.00 0.42
C ASP A 156 3.97 1.04 1.61
N LEU A 157 4.90 1.17 2.55
CA LEU A 157 4.94 0.38 3.79
C LEU A 157 4.68 1.29 4.99
N SER A 158 3.44 1.26 5.47
CA SER A 158 3.11 1.84 6.78
C SER A 158 3.62 0.87 7.85
N LEU A 159 4.79 1.17 8.44
CA LEU A 159 5.42 0.31 9.43
C LEU A 159 5.03 0.74 10.86
N PRO A 160 4.55 -0.21 11.70
CA PRO A 160 4.13 0.10 13.06
C PRO A 160 5.31 0.63 13.86
N LEU A 161 5.14 1.82 14.44
CA LEU A 161 6.14 2.38 15.34
C LEU A 161 6.10 1.65 16.69
N PRO A 162 7.23 1.13 17.20
CA PRO A 162 7.26 0.54 18.53
C PRO A 162 6.91 1.58 19.60
N GLN A 163 6.13 1.17 20.59
CA GLN A 163 5.55 2.06 21.61
C GLN A 163 6.57 2.63 22.61
N ARG A 164 7.84 2.21 22.54
CA ARG A 164 8.87 2.58 23.52
C ARG A 164 9.59 3.86 23.10
N THR A 165 9.72 4.78 24.05
CA THR A 165 10.61 5.94 23.99
C THR A 165 12.06 5.46 23.99
N GLY A 166 12.75 5.58 22.86
CA GLY A 166 14.16 5.19 22.70
C GLY A 166 14.62 5.33 21.25
N HIS A 167 15.86 4.92 20.97
CA HIS A 167 16.37 4.82 19.59
C HIS A 167 15.59 3.76 18.83
N MET A 168 14.87 4.16 17.79
CA MET A 168 14.19 3.23 16.89
C MET A 168 15.02 3.05 15.63
N ARG A 169 15.31 1.79 15.30
CA ARG A 169 15.92 1.42 14.03
C ARG A 169 14.84 0.95 13.06
N LEU A 170 14.99 1.27 11.78
CA LEU A 170 14.06 0.82 10.75
C LEU A 170 13.91 -0.70 10.71
N SER A 171 15.00 -1.43 10.99
CA SER A 171 14.99 -2.90 11.09
C SER A 171 13.96 -3.41 12.10
N GLN A 172 13.84 -2.78 13.27
CA GLN A 172 12.87 -3.19 14.30
C GLN A 172 11.43 -3.01 13.84
N CYS A 173 11.16 -1.95 13.06
CA CYS A 173 9.85 -1.71 12.48
C CYS A 173 9.53 -2.76 11.40
N MET A 174 10.52 -3.11 10.57
CA MET A 174 10.40 -4.18 9.57
C MET A 174 10.16 -5.54 10.23
N ASP A 175 10.93 -5.89 11.26
CA ASP A 175 10.77 -7.14 12.02
C ASP A 175 9.38 -7.24 12.65
N SER A 176 8.88 -6.12 13.18
CA SER A 176 7.53 -6.03 13.75
C SER A 176 6.44 -6.21 12.70
N PHE A 177 6.69 -5.76 11.46
CA PHE A 177 5.78 -5.90 10.33
C PHE A 177 5.73 -7.35 9.80
N THR A 178 6.85 -8.05 9.78
CA THR A 178 6.93 -9.45 9.32
C THR A 178 6.65 -10.48 10.42
N ARG A 179 6.41 -10.03 11.66
CA ARG A 179 6.15 -10.91 12.79
C ARG A 179 4.83 -11.66 12.60
N GLU A 180 4.83 -12.94 12.95
CA GLU A 180 3.61 -13.76 12.98
C GLU A 180 2.57 -13.14 13.93
N GLU A 181 1.37 -12.93 13.42
CA GLU A 181 0.20 -12.49 14.18
C GLU A 181 -0.84 -13.61 14.25
N THR A 182 -1.46 -13.77 15.42
CA THR A 182 -2.55 -14.72 15.58
C THR A 182 -3.88 -14.02 15.35
N LEU A 183 -4.72 -14.60 14.50
CA LEU A 183 -6.08 -14.15 14.23
C LEU A 183 -7.06 -15.03 15.01
N ASP A 184 -7.61 -14.49 16.08
CA ASP A 184 -8.61 -15.12 16.95
C ASP A 184 -9.88 -14.28 17.06
N GLU A 185 -10.87 -14.81 17.79
CA GLU A 185 -12.15 -14.15 18.08
C GLU A 185 -12.82 -13.54 16.82
N ASP A 186 -12.90 -12.22 16.75
CA ASP A 186 -13.54 -11.48 15.67
C ASP A 186 -12.74 -11.47 14.37
N ASP A 187 -11.43 -11.71 14.42
CA ASP A 187 -10.54 -11.67 13.26
C ASP A 187 -10.35 -13.06 12.59
N MET A 188 -11.01 -14.10 13.10
CA MET A 188 -10.88 -15.46 12.57
C MET A 188 -11.27 -15.57 11.08
N PRO A 189 -10.36 -16.00 10.19
CA PRO A 189 -10.66 -16.20 8.78
C PRO A 189 -11.35 -17.55 8.53
N THR A 190 -12.07 -17.66 7.41
CA THR A 190 -12.75 -18.89 6.99
C THR A 190 -11.80 -19.83 6.26
N CYS A 191 -11.38 -20.93 6.89
CA CYS A 191 -10.45 -21.87 6.29
C CYS A 191 -11.04 -22.53 5.02
N SER A 192 -10.26 -22.59 3.94
CA SER A 192 -10.70 -23.19 2.67
C SER A 192 -10.90 -24.71 2.73
N LYS A 193 -10.24 -25.41 3.67
CA LYS A 193 -10.42 -26.86 3.90
C LYS A 193 -11.53 -27.16 4.91
N CYS A 194 -11.58 -26.45 6.03
CA CYS A 194 -12.62 -26.64 7.05
C CYS A 194 -13.96 -26.03 6.66
N LYS A 195 -13.98 -25.07 5.72
CA LYS A 195 -15.16 -24.27 5.33
C LYS A 195 -15.82 -23.50 6.48
N GLU A 196 -15.07 -23.21 7.53
CA GLU A 196 -15.54 -22.55 8.75
C GLU A 196 -14.50 -21.52 9.25
N ARG A 197 -14.95 -20.55 10.04
CA ARG A 197 -14.06 -19.58 10.71
C ARG A 197 -13.20 -20.29 11.74
N ARG A 198 -11.88 -20.18 11.60
CA ARG A 198 -10.93 -20.86 12.48
C ARG A 198 -9.78 -19.94 12.85
N LYS A 199 -9.31 -20.09 14.09
CA LYS A 199 -8.07 -19.48 14.57
C LYS A 199 -6.92 -19.84 13.63
N SER A 200 -6.20 -18.81 13.16
CA SER A 200 -5.14 -18.98 12.18
C SER A 200 -3.97 -18.06 12.51
N THR A 201 -2.75 -18.48 12.20
CA THR A 201 -1.59 -17.59 12.26
C THR A 201 -1.33 -16.99 10.90
N LYS A 202 -1.02 -15.71 10.86
CA LYS A 202 -0.73 -14.95 9.64
C LYS A 202 0.67 -14.38 9.74
N THR A 203 1.46 -14.59 8.70
CA THR A 203 2.82 -14.08 8.57
C THR A 203 2.96 -13.35 7.25
N LEU A 204 3.65 -12.21 7.27
CA LEU A 204 3.95 -11.42 6.08
C LEU A 204 5.45 -11.49 5.81
N SER A 205 5.84 -11.68 4.54
CA SER A 205 7.22 -11.64 4.09
C SER A 205 7.34 -10.83 2.80
N PHE A 206 8.54 -10.33 2.52
CA PHE A 206 8.84 -9.61 1.29
C PHE A 206 9.30 -10.59 0.22
N HIS A 207 8.50 -10.76 -0.84
CA HIS A 207 8.90 -11.55 -2.00
C HIS A 207 9.73 -10.72 -2.98
N LYS A 208 9.38 -9.44 -3.16
CA LYS A 208 10.08 -8.52 -4.07
C LYS A 208 10.05 -7.08 -3.55
N PHE A 209 11.20 -6.42 -3.57
CA PHE A 209 11.31 -5.01 -3.21
C PHE A 209 11.16 -4.09 -4.43
N PRO A 210 10.54 -2.91 -4.28
CA PRO A 210 10.52 -1.87 -5.31
C PRO A 210 11.90 -1.23 -5.47
N LYS A 211 12.12 -0.53 -6.59
CA LYS A 211 13.32 0.30 -6.78
C LYS A 211 13.32 1.53 -5.87
N VAL A 212 12.14 2.10 -5.66
CA VAL A 212 11.92 3.24 -4.78
C VAL A 212 10.90 2.83 -3.73
N LEU A 213 11.38 2.60 -2.51
CA LEU A 213 10.54 2.21 -1.39
C LEU A 213 10.06 3.47 -0.63
N VAL A 214 8.74 3.61 -0.52
CA VAL A 214 8.12 4.69 0.26
C VAL A 214 7.68 4.14 1.62
N ILE A 215 8.23 4.71 2.69
CA ILE A 215 7.91 4.32 4.07
C ILE A 215 7.28 5.52 4.80
N PRO A 216 5.95 5.66 4.79
CA PRO A 216 5.28 6.65 5.61
C PRO A 216 5.40 6.27 7.08
N LEU A 217 6.11 7.08 7.84
CA LEU A 217 6.20 6.92 9.30
C LEU A 217 4.97 7.60 9.90
N LYS A 218 4.03 6.83 10.46
CA LYS A 218 2.85 7.40 11.13
C LYS A 218 3.23 7.84 12.54
N TYR A 219 3.48 9.14 12.70
CA TYR A 219 3.88 9.77 13.97
C TYR A 219 2.71 10.27 14.84
N PHE A 220 1.46 10.05 14.40
CA PHE A 220 0.28 10.51 15.11
C PHE A 220 -0.31 9.37 15.93
N ARG A 221 -0.27 9.52 17.25
CA ARG A 221 -1.18 8.80 18.14
C ARG A 221 -2.51 9.55 18.14
N SER A 222 -3.58 8.89 17.74
CA SER A 222 -4.93 9.38 18.03
C SER A 222 -5.23 9.02 19.49
N SER A 223 -4.94 9.94 20.41
CA SER A 223 -5.55 9.87 21.73
C SER A 223 -6.87 10.64 21.67
N VAL A 224 -7.90 10.14 22.35
CA VAL A 224 -9.30 10.61 22.29
C VAL A 224 -9.47 12.12 22.57
N CYS A 225 -8.44 12.82 23.09
CA CYS A 225 -8.49 14.26 23.34
C CYS A 225 -7.23 15.06 22.91
N SER A 226 -6.20 14.46 22.30
CA SER A 226 -5.04 15.19 21.78
C SER A 226 -4.28 14.43 20.70
N SER A 227 -3.88 15.14 19.64
CA SER A 227 -2.94 14.64 18.64
C SER A 227 -1.51 14.90 19.11
N ASP A 228 -0.98 14.04 20.00
CA ASP A 228 0.39 14.20 20.49
C ASP A 228 1.39 13.65 19.47
N LYS A 229 2.27 14.53 18.98
CA LYS A 229 3.39 14.16 18.10
C LYS A 229 4.40 13.35 18.90
N VAL A 230 4.60 12.09 18.55
CA VAL A 230 5.62 11.27 19.20
C VAL A 230 7.00 11.70 18.70
N ASN A 231 7.77 12.39 19.55
CA ASN A 231 9.16 12.72 19.29
C ASN A 231 10.02 11.47 19.54
N VAL A 232 10.36 10.76 18.48
CA VAL A 232 11.31 9.64 18.52
C VAL A 232 12.61 10.08 17.86
N ILE A 233 13.75 9.83 18.50
CA ILE A 233 15.08 9.98 17.89
C ILE A 233 15.28 8.78 16.98
N ARG A 234 15.53 9.03 15.70
CA ARG A 234 15.54 8.00 14.66
C ARG A 234 16.90 7.97 13.98
N ASP A 235 17.50 6.79 14.00
CA ASP A 235 18.71 6.49 13.26
C ASP A 235 18.31 5.76 11.97
N PHE A 236 18.32 6.48 10.86
CA PHE A 236 18.17 5.92 9.53
C PHE A 236 19.53 5.92 8.85
N PRO A 237 19.96 4.79 8.26
CA PRO A 237 21.16 4.80 7.44
C PRO A 237 20.92 5.76 6.26
N LEU A 238 21.80 6.75 6.12
CA LEU A 238 21.79 7.68 4.99
C LEU A 238 22.64 7.15 3.82
N GLU A 239 23.50 6.17 4.10
CA GLU A 239 24.39 5.47 3.17
C GLU A 239 24.46 3.99 3.58
N ASP A 240 24.86 3.11 2.64
CA ASP A 240 25.03 1.66 2.85
C ASP A 240 26.07 1.34 3.94
#